data_AF-A0AAX4HRR7-F1
#
_entry.id   AF-A0AAX4HRR7-F1
#
_cell.length_a   1.000
_cell.length_b   1.000
_cell.length_c   1.000
_cell.angle_alpha   90.00
_cell.angle_beta   90.00
_cell.angle_gamma   90.00
#
_symmetry.space_group_name_H-M   'P 1'
#
loop_
_entity.id
_entity.type
_entity.pdbx_description
1 polymer ?
#
loop_
_entity_poly.entity_id
_entity_poly.type
_entity_poly.pdbx_seq_one_letter_code
_entity_poly.pdbx_strand_id
1 'polypeptide(L)'
;MENIKISDSEGSSGSLCLPKIQNRFLDRRTLPYATKNKLKNYGSDLLKQAYEEVCLLLNKTHKKQVTVTQFEKLLLKEIKLHTKLEVHQSFWIGNMNIDLFFPSIKGSCLQTKDSGFQFNGAAFNGVGIEVNGEIHEQYVSMLKDNFKYAVLEDMGIMIFAIDNEDINSVSVQNIIKDLCNFKKVDSRSKQRLLDRIYLQTIVAHRKLIFENRLTLPMTILKALGYEE
;
A
#
# COMPACT_ATOMS: atom_id res chain seq x y z
N MET A 1 27.93 -32.36 -51.24
CA MET A 1 28.01 -31.32 -50.20
C MET A 1 26.73 -30.51 -50.29
N GLU A 2 25.75 -30.84 -49.45
CA GLU A 2 24.41 -30.25 -49.46
C GLU A 2 24.39 -28.95 -48.65
N ASN A 3 23.80 -27.90 -49.24
CA ASN A 3 23.61 -26.60 -48.62
C ASN A 3 22.42 -26.65 -47.65
N ILE A 4 22.70 -26.54 -46.35
CA ILE A 4 21.68 -26.36 -45.32
C ILE A 4 21.23 -24.90 -45.36
N LYS A 5 19.99 -24.66 -45.79
CA LYS A 5 19.29 -23.38 -45.63
C LYS A 5 18.84 -23.25 -44.17
N ILE A 6 19.36 -22.24 -43.47
CA ILE A 6 18.84 -21.78 -42.19
C ILE A 6 17.66 -20.85 -42.52
N SER A 7 16.46 -21.23 -42.10
CA SER A 7 15.27 -20.39 -42.17
C SER A 7 15.10 -19.64 -40.84
N ASP A 8 15.02 -18.32 -40.92
CA ASP A 8 14.70 -17.44 -39.80
C ASP A 8 13.27 -17.71 -39.30
N SER A 9 13.16 -18.28 -38.10
CA SER A 9 11.89 -18.35 -37.39
C SER A 9 11.70 -17.04 -36.62
N GLU A 10 10.76 -16.22 -37.08
CA GLU A 10 10.25 -15.06 -36.37
C GLU A 10 9.74 -15.47 -34.99
N GLY A 11 10.48 -15.08 -33.95
CA GLY A 11 10.09 -15.21 -32.56
C GLY A 11 8.94 -14.28 -32.24
N SER A 12 7.71 -14.75 -32.45
CA SER A 12 6.50 -14.15 -31.90
C SER A 12 6.62 -14.11 -30.37
N SER A 13 6.95 -12.94 -29.84
CA SER A 13 6.90 -12.62 -28.42
C SER A 13 5.44 -12.66 -27.94
N GLY A 14 5.00 -13.87 -27.60
CA GLY A 14 3.71 -14.11 -26.96
C GLY A 14 3.62 -13.32 -25.66
N SER A 15 2.97 -12.15 -25.73
CA SER A 15 2.47 -11.44 -24.56
C SER A 15 1.57 -12.38 -23.79
N LEU A 16 2.10 -12.94 -22.70
CA LEU A 16 1.33 -13.66 -21.69
C LEU A 16 0.35 -12.67 -21.07
N CYS A 17 -0.82 -12.53 -21.71
CA CYS A 17 -2.00 -11.95 -21.08
C CYS A 17 -2.33 -12.84 -19.88
N LEU A 18 -1.85 -12.45 -18.70
CA LEU A 18 -2.29 -13.03 -17.44
C LEU A 18 -3.83 -12.95 -17.43
N PRO A 19 -4.52 -14.06 -17.11
CA PRO A 19 -5.97 -14.07 -17.08
C PRO A 19 -6.44 -12.97 -16.13
N LYS A 20 -7.40 -12.14 -16.58
CA LYS A 20 -8.10 -11.19 -15.73
C LYS A 20 -8.74 -11.98 -14.60
N ILE A 21 -8.05 -12.09 -13.47
CA ILE A 21 -8.60 -12.65 -12.24
C ILE A 21 -9.75 -11.72 -11.87
N GLN A 22 -10.98 -12.13 -12.17
CA GLN A 22 -12.18 -11.46 -11.69
C GLN A 22 -12.18 -11.61 -10.17
N ASN A 23 -11.62 -10.63 -9.49
CA ASN A 23 -11.61 -10.49 -8.03
C ASN A 23 -13.07 -10.41 -7.52
N ARG A 24 -13.70 -11.57 -7.29
CA ARG A 24 -15.02 -11.68 -6.65
C ARG A 24 -14.97 -11.43 -5.14
N PHE A 25 -13.78 -11.39 -4.52
CA PHE A 25 -13.65 -11.27 -3.07
C PHE A 25 -13.65 -9.83 -2.53
N LEU A 26 -13.49 -8.82 -3.40
CA LEU A 26 -13.59 -7.41 -3.04
C LEU A 26 -14.23 -6.64 -4.20
N ASP A 27 -15.47 -7.02 -4.59
CA ASP A 27 -16.29 -6.12 -5.38
C ASP A 27 -16.36 -4.79 -4.61
N ARG A 28 -16.23 -3.63 -5.27
CA ARG A 28 -16.41 -2.29 -4.67
C ARG A 28 -17.76 -2.12 -3.94
N ARG A 29 -18.62 -3.14 -4.04
CA ARG A 29 -19.92 -3.33 -3.39
C ARG A 29 -19.90 -4.08 -2.04
N THR A 30 -18.81 -4.75 -1.62
CA THR A 30 -18.80 -5.56 -0.37
C THR A 30 -18.42 -4.80 0.88
N LEU A 31 -17.92 -3.57 0.79
CA LEU A 31 -18.24 -2.57 1.80
C LEU A 31 -19.60 -2.02 1.39
N PRO A 32 -20.70 -2.39 2.06
CA PRO A 32 -22.02 -1.93 1.67
C PRO A 32 -21.98 -0.42 1.46
N TYR A 33 -22.57 0.07 0.36
CA TYR A 33 -22.68 1.52 0.14
C TYR A 33 -23.32 2.24 1.35
N ALA A 34 -24.10 1.50 2.15
CA ALA A 34 -24.63 1.91 3.45
C ALA A 34 -23.56 2.28 4.49
N THR A 35 -22.39 1.64 4.51
CA THR A 35 -21.30 1.95 5.44
C THR A 35 -20.70 3.32 5.13
N LYS A 36 -20.54 3.69 3.85
CA LYS A 36 -19.99 5.01 3.43
C LYS A 36 -20.83 6.20 3.93
N ASN A 37 -22.15 6.07 4.01
CA ASN A 37 -23.02 7.13 4.53
C ASN A 37 -23.11 7.14 6.06
N LYS A 38 -23.05 5.98 6.72
CA LYS A 38 -22.94 5.91 8.19
C LYS A 38 -21.60 6.48 8.68
N LEU A 39 -20.53 6.35 7.89
CA LEU A 39 -19.18 6.79 8.24
C LEU A 39 -18.96 8.31 8.29
N LYS A 40 -19.86 9.13 7.73
CA LYS A 40 -19.73 10.59 7.77
C LYS A 40 -19.86 11.19 9.18
N ASN A 41 -20.39 10.43 10.14
CA ASN A 41 -20.73 10.91 11.48
C ASN A 41 -19.71 10.51 12.56
N TYR A 42 -18.63 9.79 12.21
CA TYR A 42 -17.57 9.51 13.16
C TYR A 42 -16.62 10.70 13.19
N GLY A 43 -16.36 11.24 14.38
CA GLY A 43 -15.23 12.15 14.53
C GLY A 43 -13.97 11.43 14.07
N SER A 44 -13.26 12.03 13.10
CA SER A 44 -11.97 11.55 12.59
C SER A 44 -11.03 11.10 13.73
N ASP A 45 -11.09 11.82 14.85
CA ASP A 45 -10.27 11.55 16.03
C ASP A 45 -10.61 10.22 16.72
N LEU A 46 -11.89 9.87 16.85
CA LEU A 46 -12.30 8.58 17.46
C LEU A 46 -11.86 7.40 16.60
N LEU A 47 -11.98 7.54 15.27
CA LEU A 47 -11.56 6.50 14.34
C LEU A 47 -10.04 6.32 14.36
N LYS A 48 -9.30 7.42 14.43
CA LYS A 48 -7.84 7.42 14.57
C LYS A 48 -7.41 6.76 15.88
N GLN A 49 -8.03 7.10 17.01
CA GLN A 49 -7.74 6.47 18.31
C GLN A 49 -7.93 4.96 18.27
N ALA A 50 -9.08 4.50 17.74
CA ALA A 50 -9.33 3.06 17.56
C ALA A 50 -8.27 2.38 16.68
N TYR A 51 -7.87 3.05 15.60
CA TYR A 51 -6.79 2.56 14.72
C TYR A 51 -5.45 2.46 15.45
N GLU A 52 -5.10 3.46 16.27
CA GLU A 52 -3.86 3.48 17.04
C GLU A 52 -3.82 2.32 18.07
N GLU A 53 -4.93 2.03 18.75
CA GLU A 53 -5.05 0.88 19.64
C GLU A 53 -4.85 -0.46 18.91
N VAL A 54 -5.43 -0.60 17.73
CA VAL A 54 -5.24 -1.79 16.88
C VAL A 54 -3.78 -1.91 16.45
N CYS A 55 -3.15 -0.81 16.03
CA CYS A 55 -1.73 -0.81 15.67
C CYS A 55 -0.84 -1.23 16.84
N LEU A 56 -1.15 -0.82 18.08
CA LEU A 56 -0.40 -1.27 19.25
C LEU A 56 -0.48 -2.79 19.44
N LEU A 57 -1.63 -3.42 19.17
CA LEU A 57 -1.74 -4.88 19.18
C LEU A 57 -0.95 -5.51 18.02
N LEU A 58 -1.09 -4.97 16.82
CA LEU A 58 -0.39 -5.49 15.64
C LEU A 58 1.13 -5.42 15.81
N ASN A 59 1.65 -4.33 16.36
CA ASN A 59 3.07 -4.17 16.64
C ASN A 59 3.58 -5.20 17.67
N LYS A 60 2.77 -5.56 18.66
CA LYS A 60 3.09 -6.62 19.63
C LYS A 60 3.10 -8.01 18.97
N THR A 61 2.13 -8.29 18.10
CA THR A 61 1.95 -9.58 17.43
C THR A 61 2.95 -9.79 16.29
N HIS A 62 3.28 -8.74 15.54
CA HIS A 62 4.06 -8.78 14.30
C HIS A 62 5.39 -8.03 14.44
N LYS A 63 6.14 -8.27 15.53
CA LYS A 63 7.39 -7.55 15.84
C LYS A 63 8.37 -7.43 14.67
N LYS A 64 8.51 -8.47 13.86
CA LYS A 64 9.41 -8.49 12.70
C LYS A 64 9.00 -7.49 11.60
N GLN A 65 7.71 -7.30 11.35
CA GLN A 65 7.21 -6.39 10.31
C GLN A 65 7.36 -4.92 10.70
N VAL A 66 7.47 -4.62 11.99
CA VAL A 66 7.59 -3.25 12.51
C VAL A 66 9.02 -2.88 12.89
N THR A 67 9.96 -3.79 12.66
CA THR A 67 11.36 -3.57 12.99
C THR A 67 12.00 -2.77 11.89
N VAL A 68 12.16 -1.46 12.14
CA VAL A 68 12.78 -0.54 11.18
C VAL A 68 14.24 -0.91 10.95
N THR A 69 14.56 -1.31 9.73
CA THR A 69 15.93 -1.66 9.32
C THR A 69 16.84 -0.43 9.27
N GLN A 70 18.16 -0.67 9.22
CA GLN A 70 19.12 0.42 9.00
C GLN A 70 18.90 1.10 7.64
N PHE A 71 18.50 0.33 6.62
CA PHE A 71 18.23 0.81 5.28
C PHE A 71 17.04 1.77 5.24
N GLU A 72 15.91 1.39 5.84
CA GLU A 72 14.74 2.28 5.97
C GLU A 72 15.11 3.61 6.65
N LYS A 73 15.94 3.56 7.71
CA LYS A 73 16.41 4.77 8.40
C LYS A 73 17.24 5.68 7.50
N LEU A 74 18.14 5.12 6.69
CA LEU A 74 18.96 5.87 5.76
C LEU A 74 18.12 6.48 4.64
N LEU A 75 17.23 5.69 4.02
CA LEU A 75 16.32 6.15 2.98
C LEU A 75 15.43 7.29 3.49
N LEU A 76 14.84 7.13 4.68
CA LEU A 76 14.03 8.17 5.28
C LEU A 76 14.82 9.45 5.55
N LYS A 77 16.06 9.32 6.04
CA LYS A 77 16.93 10.47 6.29
C LYS A 77 17.18 11.24 4.99
N GLU A 78 17.46 10.54 3.91
CA GLU A 78 17.67 11.14 2.59
C GLU A 78 16.40 11.82 2.06
N ILE A 79 15.25 11.15 2.13
CA ILE A 79 13.96 11.75 1.73
C ILE A 79 13.66 13.02 2.53
N LYS A 80 13.95 13.03 3.83
CA LYS A 80 13.75 14.22 4.69
C LYS A 80 14.75 15.35 4.42
N LEU A 81 15.94 15.04 3.90
CA LEU A 81 16.92 16.05 3.49
C LEU A 81 16.43 16.83 2.27
N HIS A 82 15.77 16.14 1.33
CA HIS A 82 15.37 16.71 0.05
C HIS A 82 13.90 17.13 -0.02
N THR A 83 13.05 16.66 0.91
CA THR A 83 11.60 16.90 0.86
C THR A 83 11.06 17.40 2.21
N LYS A 84 9.93 18.11 2.16
CA LYS A 84 9.13 18.48 3.34
C LYS A 84 7.83 17.67 3.42
N LEU A 85 7.85 16.46 2.89
CA LEU A 85 6.67 15.60 2.83
C LEU A 85 6.39 15.00 4.22
N GLU A 86 5.12 14.91 4.56
CA GLU A 86 4.67 14.14 5.71
C GLU A 86 4.88 12.66 5.41
N VAL A 87 5.52 11.95 6.34
CA VAL A 87 5.86 10.54 6.22
C VAL A 87 5.58 9.81 7.53
N HIS A 88 4.89 8.68 7.44
CA HIS A 88 4.66 7.74 8.52
C HIS A 88 5.56 6.52 8.32
N GLN A 89 6.32 6.14 9.34
CA GLN A 89 7.13 4.92 9.34
C GLN A 89 6.31 3.74 9.86
N SER A 90 6.55 2.55 9.34
CA SER A 90 5.95 1.28 9.78
C SER A 90 4.44 1.39 9.96
N PHE A 91 3.74 1.79 8.89
CA PHE A 91 2.35 2.22 8.93
C PHE A 91 1.40 1.11 8.49
N TRP A 92 0.41 0.76 9.32
CA TRP A 92 -0.53 -0.33 9.02
C TRP A 92 -1.64 0.09 8.07
N ILE A 93 -1.78 -0.63 6.95
CA ILE A 93 -2.88 -0.48 6.00
C ILE A 93 -3.52 -1.84 5.74
N GLY A 94 -4.71 -2.05 6.29
CA GLY A 94 -5.35 -3.36 6.26
C GLY A 94 -4.51 -4.39 7.01
N ASN A 95 -4.03 -5.41 6.29
CA ASN A 95 -3.20 -6.50 6.83
C ASN A 95 -1.70 -6.30 6.57
N MET A 96 -1.28 -5.12 6.10
CA MET A 96 0.10 -4.83 5.73
C MET A 96 0.68 -3.75 6.60
N ASN A 97 1.96 -3.87 6.94
CA ASN A 97 2.75 -2.77 7.46
C ASN A 97 3.61 -2.24 6.31
N ILE A 98 3.45 -0.95 5.99
CA ILE A 98 4.21 -0.27 4.94
C ILE A 98 5.39 0.44 5.58
N ASP A 99 6.60 0.23 5.08
CA ASP A 99 7.81 0.80 5.69
C ASP A 99 7.76 2.34 5.77
N LEU A 100 7.46 3.01 4.65
CA LEU A 100 7.29 4.46 4.58
C LEU A 100 6.00 4.84 3.84
N PHE A 101 5.09 5.55 4.48
CA PHE A 101 3.83 5.99 3.89
C PHE A 101 3.68 7.51 3.84
N PHE A 102 3.34 8.04 2.67
CA PHE A 102 3.19 9.45 2.35
C PHE A 102 1.73 9.77 1.96
N PRO A 103 0.88 10.19 2.91
CA PRO A 103 -0.55 10.41 2.65
C PRO A 103 -0.84 11.68 1.85
N SER A 104 0.14 12.57 1.74
CA SER A 104 -0.03 13.91 1.17
C SER A 104 0.30 14.00 -0.33
N ILE A 105 0.52 12.88 -1.01
CA ILE A 105 0.96 12.83 -2.41
C ILE A 105 -0.17 12.38 -3.34
N LYS A 106 -0.35 13.03 -4.49
CA LYS A 106 -1.24 12.58 -5.56
C LYS A 106 -0.59 12.66 -6.94
N GLY A 107 -1.05 11.77 -7.81
CA GLY A 107 -0.65 11.74 -9.20
C GLY A 107 -1.57 10.87 -10.06
N SER A 108 -1.18 10.71 -11.31
CA SER A 108 -1.82 9.83 -12.28
C SER A 108 -0.76 9.04 -13.03
N CYS A 109 -1.01 7.74 -13.24
CA CYS A 109 -0.10 6.80 -13.92
C CYS A 109 0.40 7.27 -15.30
N LEU A 110 -0.35 8.14 -16.00
CA LEU A 110 0.05 8.64 -17.32
C LEU A 110 1.43 9.34 -17.36
N GLN A 111 2.00 9.69 -16.20
CA GLN A 111 3.24 10.46 -16.10
C GLN A 111 4.54 9.64 -15.94
N THR A 112 4.50 8.32 -15.77
CA THR A 112 5.70 7.55 -15.34
C THR A 112 6.25 6.57 -16.39
N LYS A 113 6.03 6.82 -17.70
CA LYS A 113 6.58 5.94 -18.75
C LYS A 113 8.10 5.78 -18.70
N ASP A 114 8.82 6.80 -18.23
CA ASP A 114 10.28 6.81 -18.21
C ASP A 114 10.87 6.21 -16.92
N SER A 115 10.06 5.98 -15.89
CA SER A 115 10.55 5.55 -14.57
C SER A 115 10.37 4.05 -14.29
N GLY A 116 9.95 3.26 -15.28
CA GLY A 116 9.85 1.80 -15.16
C GLY A 116 8.72 1.30 -14.26
N PHE A 117 7.86 2.20 -13.75
CA PHE A 117 6.79 1.85 -12.82
C PHE A 117 5.50 1.45 -13.53
N GLN A 118 4.97 0.27 -13.17
CA GLN A 118 3.67 -0.19 -13.62
C GLN A 118 2.63 0.01 -12.50
N PHE A 119 1.88 1.10 -12.58
CA PHE A 119 0.64 1.28 -11.80
C PHE A 119 -0.51 1.26 -12.79
N ASN A 120 -1.48 0.35 -12.66
CA ASN A 120 -2.57 0.21 -13.63
C ASN A 120 -3.75 1.17 -13.35
N GLY A 121 -3.68 1.95 -12.27
CA GLY A 121 -4.72 2.88 -11.85
C GLY A 121 -4.63 4.28 -12.47
N ALA A 122 -5.79 4.89 -12.73
CA ALA A 122 -5.88 6.22 -13.35
C ALA A 122 -5.36 7.36 -12.44
N ALA A 123 -5.50 7.25 -11.12
CA ALA A 123 -5.05 8.25 -10.16
C ALA A 123 -4.77 7.62 -8.79
N PHE A 124 -3.82 8.19 -8.05
CA PHE A 124 -3.51 7.80 -6.68
C PHE A 124 -3.53 9.03 -5.74
N ASN A 125 -3.84 8.78 -4.48
CA ASN A 125 -3.77 9.69 -3.34
C ASN A 125 -3.12 8.91 -2.21
N GLY A 126 -1.82 9.05 -2.04
CA GLY A 126 -1.01 8.24 -1.14
C GLY A 126 0.06 7.50 -1.92
N VAL A 127 1.26 7.48 -1.34
CA VAL A 127 2.38 6.69 -1.80
C VAL A 127 2.90 5.87 -0.63
N GLY A 128 3.11 4.58 -0.81
CA GLY A 128 3.90 3.74 0.08
C GLY A 128 5.24 3.40 -0.57
N ILE A 129 6.26 3.22 0.24
CA ILE A 129 7.54 2.65 -0.16
C ILE A 129 7.78 1.45 0.74
N GLU A 130 8.09 0.31 0.14
CA GLU A 130 8.51 -0.93 0.77
C GLU A 130 9.97 -1.19 0.41
N VAL A 131 10.77 -1.52 1.40
CA VAL A 131 12.17 -1.88 1.24
C VAL A 131 12.28 -3.41 1.32
N ASN A 132 12.50 -4.04 0.17
CA ASN A 132 12.64 -5.48 0.10
C ASN A 132 13.98 -5.91 0.69
N GLY A 133 13.89 -6.74 1.74
CA GLY A 133 15.02 -7.53 2.21
C GLY A 133 15.50 -8.56 1.20
N GLU A 134 16.67 -9.15 1.45
CA GLU A 134 17.09 -10.38 0.78
C GLU A 134 16.11 -11.51 1.16
N ILE A 135 15.08 -11.75 0.35
CA ILE A 135 14.11 -12.83 0.58
C ILE A 135 14.47 -14.01 -0.32
N HIS A 136 14.97 -15.08 0.30
CA HIS A 136 15.45 -16.31 -0.36
C HIS A 136 14.36 -17.22 -0.98
N GLU A 137 13.10 -16.80 -1.14
CA GLU A 137 12.03 -17.61 -1.75
C GLU A 137 11.06 -16.74 -2.59
N GLN A 138 11.46 -16.44 -3.83
CA GLN A 138 10.80 -15.43 -4.68
C GLN A 138 9.36 -15.80 -5.08
N TYR A 139 9.06 -17.05 -5.44
CA TYR A 139 7.82 -17.35 -6.16
C TYR A 139 6.53 -17.32 -5.30
N VAL A 140 6.56 -17.88 -4.07
CA VAL A 140 5.39 -17.89 -3.19
C VAL A 140 5.15 -16.53 -2.53
N SER A 141 6.20 -15.73 -2.33
CA SER A 141 6.07 -14.34 -1.85
C SER A 141 5.35 -13.49 -2.89
N MET A 142 5.76 -13.56 -4.16
CA MET A 142 5.22 -12.74 -5.25
C MET A 142 3.69 -12.86 -5.40
N LEU A 143 3.11 -14.05 -5.29
CA LEU A 143 1.65 -14.23 -5.41
C LEU A 143 0.88 -13.59 -4.24
N LYS A 144 1.43 -13.65 -3.02
CA LYS A 144 0.85 -12.97 -1.85
C LYS A 144 0.97 -11.46 -2.00
N ASP A 145 2.08 -10.99 -2.57
CA ASP A 145 2.36 -9.57 -2.75
C ASP A 145 1.48 -8.95 -3.84
N ASN A 146 1.11 -9.69 -4.89
CA ASN A 146 0.14 -9.24 -5.89
C ASN A 146 -1.25 -8.96 -5.29
N PHE A 147 -1.74 -9.82 -4.39
CA PHE A 147 -3.04 -9.61 -3.75
C PHE A 147 -3.00 -8.41 -2.78
N LYS A 148 -1.90 -8.27 -2.05
CA LYS A 148 -1.61 -7.14 -1.17
C LYS A 148 -1.66 -5.80 -1.94
N TYR A 149 -0.94 -5.71 -3.05
CA TYR A 149 -0.89 -4.49 -3.86
C TYR A 149 -2.21 -4.15 -4.55
N ALA A 150 -3.03 -5.14 -4.89
CA ALA A 150 -4.37 -4.89 -5.42
C ALA A 150 -5.27 -4.13 -4.44
N VAL A 151 -5.23 -4.48 -3.14
CA VAL A 151 -5.94 -3.72 -2.09
C VAL A 151 -5.37 -2.29 -1.99
N LEU A 152 -4.04 -2.20 -2.09
CA LEU A 152 -3.23 -0.98 -2.27
C LEU A 152 -3.86 0.01 -3.26
N GLU A 153 -3.90 -0.49 -4.49
CA GLU A 153 -4.34 0.19 -5.69
C GLU A 153 -5.84 0.54 -5.63
N ASP A 154 -6.68 -0.36 -5.10
CA ASP A 154 -8.11 -0.10 -4.91
C ASP A 154 -8.37 1.04 -3.92
N MET A 155 -7.49 1.23 -2.93
CA MET A 155 -7.53 2.39 -2.03
C MET A 155 -7.01 3.67 -2.69
N GLY A 156 -6.38 3.55 -3.86
CA GLY A 156 -5.72 4.62 -4.59
C GLY A 156 -4.35 4.93 -4.01
N ILE A 157 -3.63 3.95 -3.48
CA ILE A 157 -2.28 4.12 -2.96
C ILE A 157 -1.30 3.49 -3.94
N MET A 158 -0.31 4.27 -4.38
CA MET A 158 0.79 3.76 -5.21
C MET A 158 1.88 3.17 -4.31
N ILE A 159 2.46 2.03 -4.67
CA ILE A 159 3.56 1.41 -3.92
C ILE A 159 4.83 1.40 -4.75
N PHE A 160 5.92 1.87 -4.17
CA PHE A 160 7.28 1.66 -4.66
C PHE A 160 7.92 0.53 -3.87
N ALA A 161 8.47 -0.47 -4.56
CA ALA A 161 9.31 -1.47 -3.94
C ALA A 161 10.77 -1.17 -4.30
N ILE A 162 11.66 -1.15 -3.30
CA ILE A 162 13.09 -0.89 -3.47
C ILE A 162 13.84 -2.09 -2.91
N ASP A 163 14.69 -2.70 -3.72
CA ASP A 163 15.57 -3.77 -3.22
C ASP A 163 16.70 -3.16 -2.38
N ASN A 164 17.08 -3.83 -1.28
CA ASN A 164 18.13 -3.35 -0.37
C ASN A 164 19.46 -3.02 -1.07
N GLU A 165 19.77 -3.73 -2.16
CA GLU A 165 20.99 -3.56 -2.95
C GLU A 165 21.05 -2.19 -3.66
N ASP A 166 19.90 -1.56 -3.91
CA ASP A 166 19.77 -0.35 -4.72
C ASP A 166 19.89 0.96 -3.92
N ILE A 167 20.16 0.93 -2.61
CA ILE A 167 20.05 2.15 -1.78
C ILE A 167 21.09 3.24 -2.09
N ASN A 168 22.26 2.85 -2.61
CA ASN A 168 23.30 3.79 -3.04
C ASN A 168 23.21 4.14 -4.53
N SER A 169 22.19 3.63 -5.21
CA SER A 169 22.06 3.72 -6.67
C SER A 169 21.31 4.98 -7.11
N VAL A 170 21.37 5.23 -8.41
CA VAL A 170 20.55 6.20 -9.14
C VAL A 170 19.04 6.04 -8.83
N SER A 171 18.60 4.84 -8.41
CA SER A 171 17.19 4.55 -8.08
C SER A 171 16.65 5.37 -6.90
N VAL A 172 17.41 5.51 -5.79
CA VAL A 172 16.95 6.33 -4.65
C VAL A 172 16.81 7.79 -5.05
N GLN A 173 17.75 8.31 -5.84
CA GLN A 173 17.69 9.68 -6.33
C GLN A 173 16.51 9.90 -7.29
N ASN A 174 16.19 8.92 -8.13
CA ASN A 174 15.01 8.95 -8.98
C ASN A 174 13.71 8.96 -8.15
N ILE A 175 13.63 8.15 -7.09
CA ILE A 175 12.46 8.13 -6.20
C ILE A 175 12.31 9.49 -5.51
N ILE A 176 13.37 10.07 -4.99
CA ILE A 176 13.32 11.41 -4.37
C ILE A 176 12.87 12.45 -5.39
N LYS A 177 13.40 12.40 -6.62
CA LYS A 177 12.99 13.29 -7.71
C LYS A 177 11.50 13.13 -8.02
N ASP A 178 11.00 11.90 -8.10
CA ASP A 178 9.59 11.62 -8.35
C ASP A 178 8.70 12.12 -7.21
N LEU A 179 9.09 11.85 -5.95
CA LEU A 179 8.41 12.37 -4.75
C LEU A 179 8.33 13.90 -4.74
N CYS A 180 9.38 14.59 -5.17
CA CYS A 180 9.40 16.06 -5.31
C CYS A 180 8.47 16.58 -6.42
N ASN A 181 8.30 15.81 -7.49
CA ASN A 181 7.51 16.22 -8.66
C ASN A 181 6.01 15.98 -8.49
N PHE A 182 5.62 15.05 -7.61
CA PHE A 182 4.21 14.79 -7.38
C PHE A 182 3.47 15.97 -6.75
N LYS A 183 2.18 16.08 -7.07
CA LYS A 183 1.32 17.13 -6.52
C LYS A 183 0.92 16.77 -5.10
N LYS A 184 0.67 17.80 -4.28
CA LYS A 184 0.14 17.60 -2.94
C LYS A 184 -1.38 17.37 -2.95
N VAL A 185 -1.84 16.49 -2.08
CA VAL A 185 -3.26 16.27 -1.77
C VAL A 185 -3.77 17.42 -0.88
N ASP A 186 -5.02 17.85 -1.06
CA ASP A 186 -5.64 18.80 -0.13
C ASP A 186 -5.94 18.14 1.23
N SER A 187 -6.06 18.94 2.29
CA SER A 187 -6.24 18.42 3.65
C SER A 187 -7.46 17.49 3.79
N ARG A 188 -8.55 17.77 3.08
CA ARG A 188 -9.78 16.98 3.14
C ARG A 188 -9.63 15.65 2.44
N SER A 189 -9.02 15.63 1.26
CA SER A 189 -8.74 14.40 0.52
C SER A 189 -7.75 13.51 1.26
N LYS A 190 -6.74 14.12 1.91
CA LYS A 190 -5.80 13.42 2.80
C LYS A 190 -6.53 12.77 3.97
N GLN A 191 -7.40 13.52 4.65
CA GLN A 191 -8.16 12.98 5.78
C GLN A 191 -9.06 11.81 5.35
N ARG A 192 -9.75 11.92 4.21
CA ARG A 192 -10.59 10.83 3.67
C ARG A 192 -9.80 9.57 3.31
N LEU A 193 -8.55 9.72 2.89
CA LEU A 193 -7.66 8.59 2.67
C LEU A 193 -7.33 7.91 4.00
N LEU A 194 -6.90 8.69 4.98
CA LEU A 194 -6.56 8.19 6.32
C LEU A 194 -7.76 7.51 6.99
N ASP A 195 -8.95 8.12 6.96
CA ASP A 195 -10.17 7.53 7.52
C ASP A 195 -10.47 6.16 6.89
N ARG A 196 -10.26 6.03 5.56
CA ARG A 196 -10.45 4.77 4.85
C ARG A 196 -9.42 3.72 5.28
N ILE A 197 -8.17 4.13 5.46
CA ILE A 197 -7.10 3.27 5.97
C ILE A 197 -7.43 2.79 7.38
N TYR A 198 -7.77 3.71 8.28
CA TYR A 198 -8.10 3.39 9.67
C TYR A 198 -9.23 2.37 9.74
N LEU A 199 -10.32 2.62 9.03
CA LEU A 199 -11.45 1.71 8.99
C LEU A 199 -11.05 0.35 8.40
N GLN A 200 -10.36 0.34 7.26
CA GLN A 200 -9.97 -0.90 6.59
C GLN A 200 -9.08 -1.76 7.50
N THR A 201 -8.12 -1.15 8.20
CA THR A 201 -7.26 -1.82 9.18
C THR A 201 -8.08 -2.38 10.34
N ILE A 202 -8.98 -1.59 10.94
CA ILE A 202 -9.86 -2.06 12.03
C ILE A 202 -10.71 -3.25 11.59
N VAL A 203 -11.36 -3.16 10.42
CA VAL A 203 -12.22 -4.23 9.87
C VAL A 203 -11.42 -5.50 9.61
N ALA A 204 -10.22 -5.37 9.04
CA ALA A 204 -9.35 -6.51 8.73
C ALA A 204 -8.92 -7.28 9.99
N HIS A 205 -8.81 -6.59 11.12
CA HIS A 205 -8.35 -7.15 12.40
C HIS A 205 -9.44 -7.33 13.45
N ARG A 206 -10.73 -7.35 13.06
CA ARG A 206 -11.87 -7.50 13.99
C ARG A 206 -11.76 -8.70 14.94
N LYS A 207 -11.19 -9.81 14.48
CA LYS A 207 -11.00 -11.02 15.30
C LYS A 207 -9.96 -10.77 16.40
N LEU A 208 -8.83 -10.17 16.05
CA LEU A 208 -7.76 -9.82 16.99
C LEU A 208 -8.27 -8.84 18.06
N ILE A 209 -9.04 -7.83 17.64
CA ILE A 209 -9.69 -6.85 18.52
C ILE A 209 -10.57 -7.56 19.56
N PHE A 210 -11.40 -8.50 19.12
CA PHE A 210 -12.31 -9.25 19.99
C PHE A 210 -11.56 -10.15 20.99
N GLU A 211 -10.57 -10.91 20.51
CA GLU A 211 -9.77 -11.80 21.34
C GLU A 211 -9.00 -11.05 22.44
N ASN A 212 -8.59 -9.81 22.17
CA ASN A 212 -7.89 -8.95 23.12
C ASN A 212 -8.82 -8.01 23.89
N ARG A 213 -10.15 -8.12 23.72
CA ARG A 213 -11.18 -7.31 24.40
C ARG A 213 -10.92 -5.80 24.32
N LEU A 214 -10.46 -5.31 23.17
CA LEU A 214 -10.31 -3.86 22.98
C LEU A 214 -11.68 -3.19 23.02
N THR A 215 -11.81 -2.18 23.89
CA THR A 215 -13.03 -1.38 24.01
C THR A 215 -13.08 -0.35 22.89
N LEU A 216 -13.64 -0.75 21.75
CA LEU A 216 -13.92 0.20 20.68
C LEU A 216 -15.22 0.98 21.00
N PRO A 217 -15.30 2.27 20.61
CA PRO A 217 -16.55 3.01 20.67
C PRO A 217 -17.69 2.21 20.03
N MET A 218 -18.85 2.12 20.71
CA MET A 218 -20.01 1.36 20.24
C MET A 218 -20.43 1.73 18.83
N THR A 219 -20.21 2.98 18.43
CA THR A 219 -20.49 3.45 17.07
C THR A 219 -19.62 2.72 16.04
N ILE A 220 -18.34 2.48 16.31
CA ILE A 220 -17.42 1.74 15.43
C ILE A 220 -17.83 0.27 15.40
N LEU A 221 -18.16 -0.31 16.57
CA LEU A 221 -18.67 -1.69 16.65
C LEU A 221 -19.92 -1.88 15.78
N LYS A 222 -20.87 -0.94 15.82
CA LYS A 222 -22.05 -0.94 14.93
C LYS A 222 -21.67 -0.87 13.44
N ALA A 223 -20.64 -0.11 13.06
CA ALA A 223 -20.15 -0.08 11.69
C ALA A 223 -19.51 -1.40 11.24
N LEU A 224 -18.94 -2.15 12.18
CA LEU A 224 -18.38 -3.49 11.94
C LEU A 224 -19.47 -4.59 11.90
N GLY A 225 -20.74 -4.24 12.08
CA GLY A 225 -21.87 -5.17 12.06
C GLY A 225 -22.13 -5.87 13.39
N TYR A 226 -21.63 -5.33 14.51
CA TYR A 226 -22.02 -5.79 15.84
C TYR A 226 -23.33 -5.12 16.25
N GLU A 227 -24.36 -5.95 16.46
CA GLU A 227 -25.58 -5.58 17.17
C GLU A 227 -25.46 -6.10 18.62
N GLU A 228 -26.08 -5.38 19.57
CA GLU A 228 -26.06 -5.72 21.01
C GLU A 228 -26.69 -7.08 21.33
#